data_AF-Q49P77-F1
#
_entry.id   AF-Q49P77-F1
#
_cell.length_a   1.000
_cell.length_b   1.000
_cell.length_c   1.000
_cell.angle_alpha   90.00
_cell.angle_beta   90.00
_cell.angle_gamma   90.00
#
_symmetry.space_group_name_H-M   'P 1'
#
loop_
_entity.id
_entity.type
_entity.pdbx_description
1 polymer ?
#
loop_
_entity_poly.entity_id
_entity_poly.type
_entity_poly.pdbx_seq_one_letter_code
_entity_poly.pdbx_strand_id
1 'polypeptide(L)'
;TGIPMGSTIYSGMKMKSDVMIQFRSRSSATLKMDKLTFAKINDPIESVDPTQQQVPAEMFQPLTGRDAEQMLTDLSRPINFRYVRGNVRDIHHEADDPEWSVNVKKGLLSMLEMNLEKRKELRKSGAIPQVLRPQSSDEGSMFTVMEPSIVGECETLYRISPWTSTSANPWMHITKVRNYQHCLDRPKYFASMFHLRQCAECVREQSEPLRSASQIRYTLRGNMRQFQIQSAIAESN
;
A
#
# COMPACT_ATOMS: atom_id res chain seq x y z
N THR A 1 -8.54 14.10 5.41
CA THR A 1 -8.25 15.26 4.54
C THR A 1 -8.35 16.52 5.36
N GLY A 2 -7.52 17.51 5.07
CA GLY A 2 -7.46 18.79 5.77
C GLY A 2 -6.40 19.68 5.15
N ILE A 3 -6.20 20.86 5.71
CA ILE A 3 -5.16 21.81 5.29
C ILE A 3 -4.07 21.76 6.37
N PRO A 4 -2.98 21.01 6.15
CA PRO A 4 -1.89 20.93 7.12
C PRO A 4 -1.38 22.33 7.45
N MET A 5 -1.14 22.62 8.73
CA MET A 5 -0.68 23.91 9.26
C MET A 5 -1.63 25.12 9.05
N GLY A 6 -2.63 25.03 8.16
CA GLY A 6 -3.58 26.10 7.86
C GLY A 6 -4.94 25.93 8.54
N SER A 7 -5.29 24.72 8.96
CA SER A 7 -6.52 24.43 9.72
C SER A 7 -6.31 23.24 10.64
N THR A 8 -6.97 23.27 11.80
CA THR A 8 -7.08 22.12 12.69
C THR A 8 -8.29 21.25 12.38
N ILE A 9 -9.17 21.66 11.44
CA ILE A 9 -10.36 20.89 11.06
C ILE A 9 -9.96 19.84 10.03
N TYR A 10 -10.26 18.58 10.37
CA TYR A 10 -10.02 17.46 9.47
C TYR A 10 -11.30 16.64 9.29
N SER A 11 -11.48 16.13 8.08
CA SER A 11 -12.53 15.17 7.75
C SER A 11 -11.92 13.83 7.36
N GLY A 12 -12.52 12.72 7.77
CA GLY A 12 -11.98 11.41 7.46
C GLY A 12 -12.90 10.26 7.81
N MET A 13 -12.52 9.07 7.33
CA MET A 13 -13.19 7.81 7.62
C MET A 13 -12.18 6.81 8.15
N LYS A 14 -12.64 5.97 9.08
CA LYS A 14 -11.89 4.85 9.65
C LYS A 14 -12.71 3.59 9.47
N MET A 15 -12.06 2.56 8.94
CA MET A 15 -12.60 1.22 8.81
C MET A 15 -11.76 0.28 9.64
N LYS A 16 -12.41 -0.59 10.41
CA LYS A 16 -11.76 -1.69 11.14
C LYS A 16 -12.48 -3.00 10.79
N SER A 17 -11.74 -4.09 10.63
CA SER A 17 -12.30 -5.40 10.28
C SER A 17 -11.35 -6.52 10.69
N ASP A 18 -11.92 -7.69 10.98
CA ASP A 18 -11.20 -8.95 11.03
C ASP A 18 -11.13 -9.55 9.63
N VAL A 19 -9.93 -9.69 9.07
CA VAL A 19 -9.72 -10.23 7.73
C VAL A 19 -9.30 -11.69 7.82
N MET A 20 -10.05 -12.58 7.17
CA MET A 20 -9.69 -13.98 7.03
C MET A 20 -9.16 -14.25 5.61
N ILE A 21 -7.95 -14.80 5.53
CA ILE A 21 -7.38 -15.31 4.28
C ILE A 21 -7.21 -16.82 4.41
N GLN A 22 -7.96 -17.58 3.61
CA GLN A 22 -7.95 -19.04 3.64
C GLN A 22 -7.40 -19.60 2.33
N PHE A 23 -6.30 -20.36 2.42
CA PHE A 23 -5.74 -21.09 1.28
C PHE A 23 -6.55 -22.38 1.04
N ARG A 24 -7.19 -22.49 -0.13
CA ARG A 24 -7.89 -23.70 -0.58
C ARG A 24 -6.96 -24.69 -1.29
N SER A 25 -5.82 -24.20 -1.77
CA SER A 25 -4.74 -25.01 -2.36
C SER A 25 -3.39 -24.33 -2.11
N ARG A 26 -2.32 -24.83 -2.73
CA ARG A 26 -0.97 -24.20 -2.65
C ARG A 26 -0.91 -22.78 -3.20
N SER A 27 -1.88 -22.37 -4.02
CA SER A 27 -1.89 -21.06 -4.66
C SER A 27 -3.25 -20.38 -4.67
N SER A 28 -4.37 -21.09 -4.50
CA SER A 28 -5.69 -20.47 -4.46
C SER A 28 -6.04 -20.06 -3.04
N ALA A 29 -6.43 -18.82 -2.85
CA ALA A 29 -6.87 -18.27 -1.58
C ALA A 29 -8.21 -17.53 -1.72
N THR A 30 -8.96 -17.48 -0.62
CA THR A 30 -10.16 -16.67 -0.46
C THR A 30 -9.91 -15.64 0.63
N LEU A 31 -10.24 -14.38 0.37
CA LEU A 31 -10.25 -13.31 1.36
C LEU A 31 -11.70 -12.98 1.72
N LYS A 32 -11.97 -12.86 3.02
CA LYS A 32 -13.25 -12.39 3.55
C LYS A 32 -13.01 -11.40 4.68
N MET A 33 -13.83 -10.35 4.74
CA MET A 33 -13.83 -9.35 5.79
C MET A 33 -15.03 -9.56 6.70
N ASP A 34 -14.78 -9.72 8.00
CA ASP A 34 -15.79 -9.91 9.04
C ASP A 34 -15.63 -8.83 10.12
N LYS A 35 -16.66 -8.69 10.97
CA LYS A 35 -16.72 -7.70 12.07
C LYS A 35 -16.31 -6.29 11.64
N LEU A 36 -16.78 -5.87 10.46
CA LEU A 36 -16.49 -4.54 9.94
C LEU A 36 -17.16 -3.47 10.81
N THR A 37 -16.42 -2.40 11.08
CA THR A 37 -16.95 -1.17 11.68
C THR A 37 -16.46 0.04 10.91
N PHE A 38 -17.37 1.00 10.74
CA PHE A 38 -17.09 2.29 10.12
C PHE A 38 -17.23 3.39 11.16
N ALA A 39 -16.32 4.34 11.10
CA ALA A 39 -16.39 5.55 11.88
C ALA A 39 -15.92 6.73 11.04
N LYS A 40 -16.43 7.92 11.32
CA LYS A 40 -16.07 9.16 10.63
C LYS A 40 -15.62 10.22 11.62
N ILE A 41 -14.87 11.18 11.13
CA ILE A 41 -14.50 12.38 11.87
C ILE A 41 -14.73 13.59 10.97
N ASN A 42 -15.23 14.67 11.55
CA ASN A 42 -15.38 15.95 10.86
C ASN A 42 -15.28 17.09 11.87
N ASP A 43 -14.17 17.10 12.61
CA ASP A 43 -13.99 17.91 13.80
C ASP A 43 -12.55 18.47 13.87
N PRO A 44 -12.30 19.49 14.71
CA PRO A 44 -10.96 19.94 15.02
C PRO A 44 -10.13 18.83 15.67
N ILE A 45 -8.90 18.62 15.20
CA ILE A 45 -7.90 17.71 15.78
C ILE A 45 -6.71 18.55 16.24
N GLU A 46 -6.59 18.72 17.56
CA GLU A 46 -5.53 19.54 18.19
C GLU A 46 -4.52 18.70 18.95
N SER A 47 -4.90 17.48 19.35
CA SER A 47 -4.11 16.62 20.23
C SER A 47 -2.98 15.87 19.51
N VAL A 48 -3.11 15.68 18.20
CA VAL A 48 -2.16 14.96 17.36
C VAL A 48 -2.06 15.63 16.00
N ASP A 49 -0.92 15.52 15.33
CA ASP A 49 -0.78 15.88 13.92
C ASP A 49 -1.29 14.72 13.04
N PRO A 50 -2.45 14.84 12.38
CA PRO A 50 -3.03 13.75 11.58
C PRO A 50 -2.21 13.42 10.33
N THR A 51 -1.23 14.26 9.97
CA THR A 51 -0.32 14.01 8.84
C THR A 51 0.87 13.14 9.23
N GLN A 52 1.17 13.02 10.53
CA GLN A 52 2.32 12.26 11.05
C GLN A 52 1.90 11.10 11.94
N GLN A 53 0.71 11.16 12.53
CA GLN A 53 0.27 10.24 13.57
C GLN A 53 -1.15 9.72 13.31
N GLN A 54 -1.41 8.49 13.72
CA GLN A 54 -2.75 7.93 13.67
C GLN A 54 -3.65 8.62 14.68
N VAL A 55 -4.81 9.09 14.20
CA VAL A 55 -5.84 9.68 15.05
C VAL A 55 -6.45 8.60 15.96
N PRO A 56 -6.45 8.81 17.30
CA PRO A 56 -7.13 7.96 18.28
C PRO A 56 -8.56 7.57 17.86
N ALA A 57 -8.96 6.33 18.13
CA ALA A 57 -10.24 5.79 17.68
C ALA A 57 -11.45 6.47 18.35
N GLU A 58 -11.24 6.99 19.56
CA GLU A 58 -12.23 7.62 20.43
C GLU A 58 -12.70 8.97 19.85
N MET A 59 -11.89 9.60 19.00
CA MET A 59 -12.26 10.82 18.29
C MET A 59 -13.16 10.56 17.06
N PHE A 60 -13.35 9.30 16.67
CA PHE A 60 -14.25 8.98 15.56
C PHE A 60 -15.64 8.65 16.07
N GLN A 61 -16.64 9.18 15.36
CA GLN A 61 -18.04 8.86 15.59
C GLN A 61 -18.44 7.66 14.72
N PRO A 62 -19.13 6.63 15.27
CA PRO A 62 -19.61 5.51 14.48
C PRO A 62 -20.47 5.97 13.29
N LEU A 63 -20.24 5.38 12.13
CA LEU A 63 -21.08 5.59 10.96
C LEU A 63 -22.24 4.59 11.00
N THR A 64 -23.46 5.09 11.05
CA THR A 64 -24.70 4.28 11.15
C THR A 64 -25.68 4.65 10.04
N GLY A 65 -26.72 3.83 9.85
CA GLY A 65 -27.77 4.03 8.86
C GLY A 65 -27.67 3.08 7.66
N ARG A 66 -28.62 3.21 6.74
CA ARG A 66 -28.77 2.28 5.59
C ARG A 66 -27.53 2.19 4.71
N ASP A 67 -26.87 3.33 4.46
CA ASP A 67 -25.66 3.36 3.65
C ASP A 67 -24.53 2.58 4.33
N ALA A 68 -24.39 2.70 5.66
CA ALA A 68 -23.40 1.95 6.42
C ALA A 68 -23.70 0.44 6.38
N GLU A 69 -24.97 0.04 6.53
CA GLU A 69 -25.40 -1.36 6.42
C GLU A 69 -25.12 -1.95 5.04
N GLN A 70 -25.35 -1.18 3.98
CA GLN A 70 -25.02 -1.59 2.62
C GLN A 70 -23.51 -1.76 2.44
N MET A 71 -22.71 -0.80 2.94
CA MET A 71 -21.25 -0.89 2.90
C MET A 71 -20.72 -2.13 3.62
N LEU A 72 -21.29 -2.46 4.79
CA LEU A 72 -20.95 -3.68 5.53
C LEU A 72 -21.25 -4.93 4.69
N THR A 73 -22.42 -4.97 4.07
CA THR A 73 -22.86 -6.09 3.23
C THR A 73 -21.92 -6.32 2.04
N ASP A 74 -21.61 -5.26 1.30
CA ASP A 74 -20.79 -5.34 0.10
C ASP A 74 -19.35 -5.79 0.42
N LEU A 75 -18.75 -5.21 1.48
CA LEU A 75 -17.38 -5.54 1.87
C LEU A 75 -17.24 -6.92 2.52
N SER A 76 -18.30 -7.46 3.12
CA SER A 76 -18.30 -8.82 3.66
C SER A 76 -18.32 -9.91 2.58
N ARG A 77 -18.59 -9.56 1.31
CA ARG A 77 -18.54 -10.53 0.20
C ARG A 77 -17.11 -11.04 -0.02
N PRO A 78 -16.90 -12.36 -0.13
CA PRO A 78 -15.57 -12.92 -0.31
C PRO A 78 -15.03 -12.67 -1.71
N ILE A 79 -13.71 -12.59 -1.84
CA ILE A 79 -13.03 -12.60 -3.14
C ILE A 79 -12.03 -13.75 -3.21
N ASN A 80 -11.89 -14.35 -4.39
CA ASN A 80 -10.93 -15.42 -4.64
C ASN A 80 -9.74 -14.87 -5.42
N PHE A 81 -8.53 -15.32 -5.11
CA PHE A 81 -7.33 -14.88 -5.79
C PHE A 81 -6.27 -15.98 -5.81
N ARG A 82 -5.34 -15.88 -6.75
CA ARG A 82 -4.12 -16.69 -6.76
C ARG A 82 -3.00 -15.94 -6.04
N TYR A 83 -2.30 -16.61 -5.13
CA TYR A 83 -1.16 -16.08 -4.40
C TYR A 83 0.03 -17.03 -4.53
N VAL A 84 1.08 -16.58 -5.20
CA VAL A 84 2.28 -17.39 -5.45
C VAL A 84 3.52 -16.55 -5.20
N ARG A 85 4.33 -16.94 -4.22
CA ARG A 85 5.64 -16.30 -3.89
C ARG A 85 5.54 -14.78 -3.78
N GLY A 86 4.58 -14.30 -2.98
CA GLY A 86 4.37 -12.87 -2.78
C GLY A 86 3.62 -12.15 -3.90
N ASN A 87 3.11 -12.86 -4.92
CA ASN A 87 2.40 -12.23 -6.03
C ASN A 87 0.92 -12.62 -6.04
N VAL A 88 0.05 -11.62 -6.03
CA VAL A 88 -1.41 -11.71 -6.13
C VAL A 88 -1.80 -11.61 -7.60
N ARG A 89 -2.59 -12.58 -8.08
CA ARG A 89 -3.15 -12.61 -9.45
C ARG A 89 -4.58 -13.13 -9.45
N ASP A 90 -5.24 -12.99 -10.60
CA ASP A 90 -6.50 -13.67 -10.92
C ASP A 90 -7.56 -13.45 -9.82
N ILE A 91 -7.79 -12.18 -9.51
CA ILE A 91 -8.80 -11.78 -8.53
C ILE A 91 -10.16 -11.98 -9.17
N HIS A 92 -10.97 -12.84 -8.57
CA HIS A 92 -12.35 -13.13 -8.97
C HIS A 92 -13.30 -12.69 -7.86
N HIS A 93 -14.33 -11.94 -8.24
CA HIS A 93 -15.42 -11.48 -7.38
C HIS A 93 -16.76 -11.81 -8.04
N GLU A 94 -17.84 -11.69 -7.27
CA GLU A 94 -19.20 -11.84 -7.79
C GLU A 94 -19.54 -10.69 -8.75
N ALA A 95 -20.38 -10.95 -9.75
CA ALA A 95 -20.72 -9.95 -10.76
C ALA A 95 -21.53 -8.76 -10.21
N ASP A 96 -22.24 -8.98 -9.10
CA ASP A 96 -23.02 -7.97 -8.38
C ASP A 96 -22.22 -7.28 -7.25
N ASP A 97 -20.94 -7.62 -7.04
CA ASP A 97 -20.09 -6.91 -6.07
C ASP A 97 -19.71 -5.52 -6.65
N PRO A 98 -20.11 -4.42 -6.00
CA PRO A 98 -19.86 -3.10 -6.54
C PRO A 98 -18.36 -2.77 -6.59
N GLU A 99 -17.94 -2.08 -7.65
CA GLU A 99 -16.53 -1.78 -7.93
C GLU A 99 -15.80 -1.12 -6.75
N TRP A 100 -16.46 -0.25 -5.99
CA TRP A 100 -15.85 0.41 -4.83
C TRP A 100 -15.44 -0.61 -3.74
N SER A 101 -16.29 -1.63 -3.49
CA SER A 101 -16.05 -2.70 -2.52
C SER A 101 -14.92 -3.59 -3.00
N VAL A 102 -14.96 -4.00 -4.28
CA VAL A 102 -13.88 -4.74 -4.93
C VAL A 102 -12.55 -3.98 -4.84
N ASN A 103 -12.55 -2.67 -5.05
CA ASN A 103 -11.34 -1.83 -5.00
C ASN A 103 -10.77 -1.71 -3.59
N VAL A 104 -11.60 -1.65 -2.55
CA VAL A 104 -11.14 -1.72 -1.15
C VAL A 104 -10.44 -3.05 -0.88
N LYS A 105 -11.04 -4.17 -1.33
CA LYS A 105 -10.44 -5.51 -1.17
C LYS A 105 -9.15 -5.67 -1.97
N LYS A 106 -9.08 -5.12 -3.19
CA LYS A 106 -7.84 -5.02 -4.00
C LYS A 106 -6.76 -4.21 -3.28
N GLY A 107 -7.13 -3.11 -2.63
CA GLY A 107 -6.23 -2.31 -1.79
C GLY A 107 -5.62 -3.13 -0.65
N LEU A 108 -6.43 -3.92 0.04
CA LEU A 108 -5.96 -4.85 1.07
C LEU A 108 -5.03 -5.93 0.51
N LEU A 109 -5.40 -6.56 -0.61
CA LEU A 109 -4.53 -7.54 -1.30
C LEU A 109 -3.21 -6.92 -1.78
N SER A 110 -3.18 -5.63 -2.13
CA SER A 110 -1.94 -4.96 -2.54
C SER A 110 -0.88 -4.91 -1.43
N MET A 111 -1.28 -5.01 -0.16
CA MET A 111 -0.36 -5.14 0.98
C MET A 111 0.26 -6.55 1.08
N LEU A 112 -0.33 -7.57 0.44
CA LEU A 112 0.26 -8.90 0.37
C LEU A 112 1.29 -9.01 -0.76
N GLU A 113 1.29 -8.05 -1.69
CA GLU A 113 2.17 -8.05 -2.86
C GLU A 113 3.62 -7.72 -2.47
N MET A 114 4.51 -8.69 -2.65
CA MET A 114 5.93 -8.63 -2.33
C MET A 114 6.79 -9.27 -3.43
N ASN A 115 7.64 -8.47 -4.08
CA ASN A 115 8.57 -8.93 -5.10
C ASN A 115 9.97 -9.23 -4.54
N LEU A 116 10.06 -10.18 -3.61
CA LEU A 116 11.34 -10.57 -2.99
C LEU A 116 12.28 -11.36 -3.93
N GLU A 117 11.75 -11.89 -5.02
CA GLU A 117 12.52 -12.57 -6.08
C GLU A 117 13.18 -11.60 -7.07
N LYS A 118 13.02 -10.28 -6.87
CA LYS A 118 13.61 -9.23 -7.72
C LYS A 118 13.22 -9.33 -9.20
N ARG A 119 11.98 -9.71 -9.48
CA ARG A 119 11.47 -9.74 -10.87
C ARG A 119 11.47 -8.33 -11.44
N LYS A 120 11.91 -8.15 -12.68
CA LYS A 120 12.07 -6.82 -13.33
C LYS A 120 12.97 -5.86 -12.52
N GLU A 121 14.07 -6.37 -11.93
CA GLU A 121 15.06 -5.54 -11.24
C GLU A 121 15.67 -4.50 -12.20
N LEU A 122 15.61 -3.23 -11.78
CA LEU A 122 16.28 -2.15 -12.48
C LEU A 122 17.77 -2.25 -12.15
N ARG A 123 18.59 -2.71 -13.10
CA ARG A 123 20.03 -2.72 -12.93
C ARG A 123 20.52 -1.28 -12.73
N LYS A 124 21.29 -1.03 -11.67
CA LYS A 124 22.02 0.23 -11.51
C LYS A 124 22.98 0.37 -12.70
N SER A 125 22.63 1.21 -13.67
CA SER A 125 23.55 1.73 -14.67
C SER A 125 24.56 2.63 -13.94
N GLY A 126 25.63 2.03 -13.43
CA GLY A 126 26.65 2.72 -12.65
C GLY A 126 27.26 1.78 -11.63
N ALA A 127 28.38 1.17 -12.02
CA ALA A 127 29.29 0.57 -11.07
C ALA A 127 29.74 1.68 -10.09
N ILE A 128 29.21 1.65 -8.87
CA ILE A 128 29.85 2.35 -7.77
C ILE A 128 31.20 1.63 -7.58
N PRO A 129 32.36 2.30 -7.74
CA PRO A 129 33.65 1.65 -7.54
C PRO A 129 33.68 1.01 -6.15
N GLN A 130 34.07 -0.26 -6.07
CA GLN A 130 34.06 -1.07 -4.85
C GLN A 130 35.02 -0.59 -3.74
N VAL A 131 35.49 0.66 -3.78
CA VAL A 131 36.60 1.16 -2.95
C VAL A 131 36.12 1.90 -1.68
N LEU A 132 34.80 2.13 -1.52
CA LEU A 132 34.25 2.89 -0.38
C LEU A 132 33.09 2.18 0.34
N ARG A 133 33.14 0.86 0.51
CA ARG A 133 32.24 0.18 1.46
C ARG A 133 33.02 -0.17 2.73
N PRO A 134 32.80 0.53 3.85
CA PRO A 134 33.23 0.04 5.15
C PRO A 134 32.57 -1.34 5.36
N GLN A 135 33.38 -2.35 5.70
CA GLN A 135 32.90 -3.67 6.09
C GLN A 135 32.24 -3.57 7.48
N SER A 136 31.01 -3.07 7.55
CA SER A 136 30.13 -3.33 8.69
C SER A 136 29.04 -4.30 8.23
N SER A 137 28.99 -5.44 8.92
CA SER A 137 28.22 -6.64 8.59
C SER A 137 26.70 -6.52 8.86
N ASP A 138 26.11 -5.32 8.69
CA ASP A 138 24.70 -5.05 9.00
C ASP A 138 24.00 -4.15 7.95
N GLU A 139 24.64 -3.92 6.80
CA GLU A 139 23.99 -3.25 5.66
C GLU A 139 22.95 -4.18 5.01
N GLY A 140 21.69 -4.04 5.46
CA GLY A 140 20.55 -4.71 4.84
C GLY A 140 20.51 -4.60 3.31
N SER A 141 20.07 -5.65 2.62
CA SER A 141 20.06 -5.68 1.16
C SER A 141 19.01 -4.72 0.59
N MET A 142 19.39 -3.91 -0.40
CA MET A 142 18.52 -2.94 -1.06
C MET A 142 18.48 -3.20 -2.57
N PHE A 143 17.29 -3.15 -3.17
CA PHE A 143 17.11 -3.31 -4.62
C PHE A 143 15.86 -2.59 -5.12
N THR A 144 15.83 -2.29 -6.41
CA THR A 144 14.72 -1.60 -7.07
C THR A 144 14.18 -2.43 -8.21
N VAL A 145 12.85 -2.50 -8.32
CA VAL A 145 12.13 -3.28 -9.34
C VAL A 145 11.03 -2.42 -9.98
N MET A 146 10.64 -2.78 -11.19
CA MET A 146 9.34 -2.34 -11.73
C MET A 146 8.26 -3.33 -11.30
N GLU A 147 7.24 -2.84 -10.58
CA GLU A 147 6.18 -3.68 -10.03
C GLU A 147 4.79 -3.13 -10.41
N PRO A 148 3.84 -4.01 -10.80
CA PRO A 148 2.47 -3.59 -11.02
C PRO A 148 1.82 -3.07 -9.73
N SER A 149 0.97 -2.06 -9.88
CA SER A 149 0.18 -1.42 -8.83
C SER A 149 -1.23 -1.15 -9.34
N ILE A 150 -2.13 -0.74 -8.44
CA ILE A 150 -3.46 -0.22 -8.81
C ILE A 150 -3.40 1.02 -9.71
N VAL A 151 -2.25 1.72 -9.73
CA VAL A 151 -2.00 2.92 -10.55
C VAL A 151 -1.23 2.61 -11.84
N GLY A 152 -0.76 1.37 -12.05
CA GLY A 152 0.12 1.01 -13.18
C GLY A 152 1.45 0.39 -12.72
N GLU A 153 2.37 0.12 -13.66
CA GLU A 153 3.70 -0.42 -13.33
C GLU A 153 4.63 0.70 -12.86
N CYS A 154 5.05 0.65 -11.60
CA CYS A 154 5.82 1.72 -10.95
C CYS A 154 7.14 1.22 -10.37
N GLU A 155 8.12 2.11 -10.33
CA GLU A 155 9.38 1.89 -9.63
C GLU A 155 9.11 1.67 -8.13
N THR A 156 9.57 0.53 -7.64
CA THR A 156 9.40 0.10 -6.26
C THR A 156 10.74 -0.29 -5.67
N LEU A 157 11.12 0.37 -4.60
CA LEU A 157 12.33 0.15 -3.83
C LEU A 157 12.07 -0.78 -2.64
N TYR A 158 12.93 -1.76 -2.46
CA TYR A 158 12.96 -2.64 -1.29
C TYR A 158 14.24 -2.42 -0.49
N ARG A 159 14.09 -2.26 0.82
CA ARG A 159 15.17 -2.34 1.81
C ARG A 159 14.85 -3.46 2.78
N ILE A 160 15.75 -4.43 2.90
CA ILE A 160 15.57 -5.62 3.73
C ILE A 160 16.63 -5.59 4.81
N SER A 161 16.21 -5.42 6.05
CA SER A 161 17.05 -5.56 7.23
C SER A 161 16.81 -6.96 7.81
N PRO A 162 17.76 -7.89 7.71
CA PRO A 162 17.64 -9.16 8.42
C PRO A 162 17.69 -8.88 9.92
N TRP A 163 16.84 -9.54 10.70
CA TRP A 163 17.01 -9.61 12.15
C TRP A 163 17.52 -10.99 12.51
N THR A 164 18.77 -11.06 12.97
CA THR A 164 19.41 -12.31 13.35
C THR A 164 18.75 -12.93 14.58
N SER A 165 18.34 -14.18 14.44
CA SER A 165 18.45 -15.16 15.51
C SER A 165 18.80 -16.48 14.83
N THR A 166 19.76 -17.19 15.40
CA THR A 166 20.33 -18.51 15.12
C THR A 166 19.32 -19.66 15.00
N SER A 167 18.13 -19.39 14.44
CA SER A 167 16.98 -20.28 14.35
C SER A 167 16.57 -20.50 12.89
N ALA A 168 15.92 -21.62 12.61
CA ALA A 168 15.46 -21.99 11.28
C ALA A 168 14.43 -21.02 10.65
N ASN A 169 13.87 -20.08 11.42
CA ASN A 169 12.83 -19.13 10.99
C ASN A 169 13.14 -17.70 11.48
N PRO A 170 14.08 -16.99 10.82
CA PRO A 170 14.47 -15.65 11.25
C PRO A 170 13.36 -14.61 10.99
N TRP A 171 13.47 -13.50 11.71
CA TRP A 171 12.65 -12.31 11.49
C TRP A 171 13.31 -11.42 10.44
N MET A 172 12.51 -10.77 9.60
CA MET A 172 12.98 -9.81 8.60
C MET A 172 12.12 -8.56 8.64
N HIS A 173 12.78 -7.40 8.64
CA HIS A 173 12.11 -6.12 8.47
C HIS A 173 12.30 -5.65 7.05
N ILE A 174 11.19 -5.40 6.35
CA ILE A 174 11.21 -4.98 4.95
C ILE A 174 10.52 -3.64 4.85
N THR A 175 11.19 -2.67 4.23
CA THR A 175 10.57 -1.42 3.80
C THR A 175 10.42 -1.44 2.28
N LYS A 176 9.18 -1.36 1.83
CA LYS A 176 8.79 -1.19 0.42
C LYS A 176 8.42 0.27 0.21
N VAL A 177 9.03 0.95 -0.76
CA VAL A 177 8.68 2.33 -1.13
C VAL A 177 8.33 2.33 -2.60
N ARG A 178 7.15 2.86 -2.94
CA ARG A 178 6.70 3.00 -4.32
C ARG A 178 6.73 4.46 -4.72
N ASN A 179 7.37 4.73 -5.86
CA ASN A 179 7.48 6.06 -6.42
C ASN A 179 6.42 6.26 -7.52
N TYR A 180 5.33 6.97 -7.22
CA TYR A 180 4.27 7.21 -8.21
C TYR A 180 4.60 8.30 -9.25
N GLN A 181 5.77 8.94 -9.15
CA GLN A 181 6.30 9.80 -10.20
C GLN A 181 6.98 8.99 -11.31
N HIS A 182 7.41 7.77 -11.00
CA HIS A 182 8.14 6.93 -11.94
C HIS A 182 7.35 5.65 -12.21
N CYS A 183 6.25 5.81 -12.95
CA CYS A 183 5.41 4.73 -13.46
C CYS A 183 5.39 4.75 -14.99
N LEU A 184 5.38 3.59 -15.62
CA LEU A 184 5.27 3.46 -17.08
C LEU A 184 3.90 3.92 -17.57
N ASP A 185 2.86 3.58 -16.81
CA ASP A 185 1.49 4.00 -17.04
C ASP A 185 0.95 4.64 -15.76
N ARG A 186 0.33 5.81 -15.86
CA ARG A 186 -0.43 6.43 -14.76
C ARG A 186 -1.78 6.91 -15.31
N PRO A 187 -2.90 6.23 -15.02
CA PRO A 187 -4.21 6.73 -15.39
C PRO A 187 -4.49 7.97 -14.55
N LYS A 188 -4.40 9.15 -15.17
CA LYS A 188 -4.83 10.42 -14.59
C LYS A 188 -6.15 10.78 -15.26
N TYR A 189 -7.25 10.71 -14.50
CA TYR A 189 -8.52 11.26 -14.95
C TYR A 189 -8.56 12.72 -14.56
N PHE A 190 -8.46 13.60 -15.55
CA PHE A 190 -8.61 15.04 -15.35
C PHE A 190 -9.82 15.51 -16.14
N ALA A 191 -10.90 15.84 -15.44
CA ALA A 191 -12.05 16.51 -16.01
C ALA A 191 -11.92 18.00 -15.68
N SER A 192 -11.84 18.85 -16.72
CA SER A 192 -11.83 20.30 -16.58
C SER A 192 -12.71 20.92 -17.63
N MET A 193 -13.34 22.02 -17.26
CA MET A 193 -14.10 22.86 -18.17
C MET A 193 -13.19 23.65 -19.13
N PHE A 194 -11.89 23.68 -18.88
CA PHE A 194 -10.89 24.39 -19.68
C PHE A 194 -10.11 23.41 -20.57
N HIS A 195 -9.94 23.79 -21.83
CA HIS A 195 -9.08 23.07 -22.78
C HIS A 195 -7.62 23.30 -22.40
N LEU A 196 -7.07 22.46 -21.54
CA LEU A 196 -5.66 22.52 -21.16
C LEU A 196 -4.80 22.06 -22.33
N ARG A 197 -3.93 22.95 -22.83
CA ARG A 197 -2.82 22.58 -23.71
C ARG A 197 -1.58 22.37 -22.85
N GLN A 198 -0.89 21.26 -23.10
CA GLN A 198 0.40 21.00 -22.46
C GLN A 198 1.40 22.04 -22.97
N CYS A 199 1.82 22.95 -22.10
CA CYS A 199 2.82 23.96 -22.42
C CYS A 199 4.21 23.30 -22.45
N ALA A 200 4.83 23.22 -23.65
CA ALA A 200 6.14 22.62 -23.83
C ALA A 200 7.27 23.43 -23.16
N GLU A 201 7.13 24.76 -23.08
CA GLU A 201 8.14 25.66 -22.48
C GLU A 201 8.03 25.74 -20.96
N CYS A 202 6.83 25.47 -20.42
CA CYS A 202 6.54 25.50 -18.99
C CYS A 202 6.94 24.22 -18.26
N VAL A 203 7.52 23.23 -18.96
CA VAL A 203 7.91 21.93 -18.35
C VAL A 203 8.94 22.11 -17.24
N ARG A 204 9.83 23.12 -17.34
CA ARG A 204 10.80 23.47 -16.29
C ARG A 204 10.16 24.15 -15.08
N GLU A 205 9.00 24.77 -15.28
CA GLU A 205 8.22 25.45 -14.24
C GLU A 205 7.00 24.62 -13.80
N GLN A 206 6.88 23.37 -14.26
CA GLN A 206 5.86 22.45 -13.77
C GLN A 206 6.11 22.18 -12.29
N SER A 207 5.42 22.92 -11.44
CA SER A 207 5.12 22.43 -10.12
C SER A 207 4.23 21.20 -10.32
N GLU A 208 4.72 20.02 -9.94
CA GLU A 208 3.84 18.87 -9.82
C GLU A 208 2.91 19.15 -8.62
N PRO A 209 1.63 19.46 -8.85
CA PRO A 209 0.75 19.85 -7.75
C PRO A 209 0.43 18.67 -6.83
N LEU A 210 0.68 17.44 -7.29
CA LEU A 210 0.43 16.19 -6.59
C LEU A 210 1.67 15.30 -6.68
N ARG A 211 2.48 15.34 -5.63
CA ARG A 211 3.50 14.32 -5.38
C ARG A 211 2.86 13.21 -4.57
N SER A 212 3.04 11.98 -5.02
CA SER A 212 2.51 10.83 -4.30
C SER A 212 3.57 9.77 -4.14
N ALA A 213 3.69 9.23 -2.93
CA ALA A 213 4.53 8.09 -2.62
C ALA A 213 3.85 7.24 -1.55
N SER A 214 4.03 5.92 -1.64
CA SER A 214 3.57 5.03 -0.59
C SER A 214 4.73 4.23 -0.02
N GLN A 215 4.76 4.14 1.30
CA GLN A 215 5.71 3.32 2.04
C GLN A 215 4.94 2.21 2.76
N ILE A 216 5.44 0.98 2.70
CA ILE A 216 4.93 -0.13 3.49
C ILE A 216 6.07 -0.75 4.27
N ARG A 217 5.91 -0.82 5.60
CA ARG A 217 6.83 -1.45 6.52
C ARG A 217 6.27 -2.81 6.93
N TYR A 218 7.03 -3.85 6.68
CA TYR A 218 6.68 -5.23 6.97
C TYR A 218 7.55 -5.81 8.06
N THR A 219 6.93 -6.64 8.89
CA THR A 219 7.63 -7.61 9.73
C THR A 219 7.28 -9.00 9.23
N LEU A 220 8.28 -9.73 8.74
CA LEU A 220 8.12 -11.07 8.20
C LEU A 220 8.81 -12.11 9.08
N ARG A 221 8.33 -13.35 8.99
CA ARG A 221 8.99 -14.53 9.54
C ARG A 221 9.25 -15.54 8.42
N GLY A 222 10.47 -16.08 8.34
CA GLY A 222 10.87 -17.07 7.32
C GLY A 222 12.03 -16.58 6.45
N ASN A 223 11.96 -16.82 5.14
CA ASN A 223 12.99 -16.44 4.18
C ASN A 223 12.39 -15.77 2.93
N MET A 224 13.25 -15.33 2.01
CA MET A 224 12.85 -14.59 0.79
C MET A 224 11.90 -15.34 -0.16
N ARG A 225 11.78 -16.66 -0.04
CA ARG A 225 10.91 -17.51 -0.89
C ARG A 225 9.67 -18.01 -0.15
N GLN A 226 9.79 -18.27 1.15
CA GLN A 226 8.74 -18.78 2.00
C GLN A 226 8.70 -17.93 3.28
N PHE A 227 7.68 -17.10 3.39
CA PHE A 227 7.53 -16.16 4.49
C PHE A 227 6.06 -16.03 4.91
N GLN A 228 5.89 -15.60 6.15
CA GLN A 228 4.61 -15.17 6.70
C GLN A 228 4.71 -13.71 7.10
N ILE A 229 3.75 -12.90 6.65
CA ILE A 229 3.61 -11.50 7.08
C ILE A 229 3.03 -11.51 8.50
N GLN A 230 3.77 -10.96 9.45
CA GLN A 230 3.35 -10.82 10.85
C GLN A 230 2.72 -9.44 11.09
N SER A 231 3.26 -8.40 10.45
CA SER A 231 2.63 -7.09 10.38
C SER A 231 2.98 -6.38 9.07
N ALA A 232 2.06 -5.52 8.63
CA ALA A 232 2.25 -4.60 7.52
C ALA A 232 1.64 -3.25 7.90
N ILE A 233 2.42 -2.19 7.82
CA ILE A 233 1.96 -0.82 8.08
C ILE A 233 2.21 -0.03 6.79
N ALA A 234 1.14 0.40 6.15
CA ALA A 234 1.16 1.15 4.90
C ALA A 234 0.80 2.61 5.16
N GLU A 235 1.59 3.51 4.61
CA GLU A 235 1.42 4.96 4.65
C GLU A 235 1.51 5.50 3.21
N SER A 236 0.65 6.46 2.87
CA SER A 236 0.66 7.11 1.57
C SER A 236 0.47 8.60 1.76
N ASN A 237 1.33 9.36 1.07
CA ASN A 237 1.26 10.82 0.97
C ASN A 237 1.02 11.21 -0.48
#